data_AF-A0AAD5P722-F1
#
_entry.id   AF-A0AAD5P722-F1
#
_cell.length_a   1.000
_cell.length_b   1.000
_cell.length_c   1.000
_cell.angle_alpha   90.00
_cell.angle_beta   90.00
_cell.angle_gamma   90.00
#
_symmetry.space_group_name_H-M   'P 1'
#
loop_
_entity.id
_entity.type
_entity.pdbx_description
1 polymer ?
#
loop_
_entity_poly.entity_id
_entity_poly.type
_entity_poly.pdbx_seq_one_letter_code
_entity_poly.pdbx_strand_id
1 'polypeptide(L)'
;EVRMSRKSFLIILMKTRDHTVFVSKGPKSQKPVLLQLLVTFRRLSFYGNASVGCVARYCGVGIMLGSVINYANRCVKAILSLKLTYVCWPPELDKNLSKNEFGAESGFTNYIGIIDGTLFPFANEPHIKPPSYFS
;
A
#
# COMPACT_ATOMS: atom_id res chain seq x y z
N GLU A 1 -14.18 -9.03 2.44
CA GLU A 1 -14.06 -7.56 2.57
C GLU A 1 -12.59 -7.14 2.51
N VAL A 2 -12.26 -6.07 1.78
CA VAL A 2 -10.89 -5.52 1.64
C VAL A 2 -10.82 -4.23 2.46
N ARG A 3 -9.75 -4.00 3.23
CA ARG A 3 -9.58 -2.79 4.07
C ARG A 3 -9.20 -1.56 3.23
N MET A 4 -10.05 -1.20 2.30
CA MET A 4 -9.84 -0.11 1.34
C MET A 4 -11.20 0.37 0.83
N SER A 5 -11.32 1.68 0.60
CA SER A 5 -12.51 2.23 -0.07
C SER A 5 -12.64 1.71 -1.51
N ARG A 6 -13.88 1.54 -1.99
CA ARG A 6 -14.14 1.13 -3.38
C ARG A 6 -13.50 2.09 -4.39
N LYS A 7 -13.51 3.40 -4.10
CA LYS A 7 -12.92 4.44 -4.96
C LYS A 7 -11.41 4.25 -5.10
N SER A 8 -10.69 4.10 -3.98
CA SER A 8 -9.24 3.87 -3.98
C SER A 8 -8.86 2.59 -4.72
N PHE A 9 -9.65 1.52 -4.52
CA PHE A 9 -9.44 0.25 -5.23
C PHE A 9 -9.56 0.41 -6.75
N LEU A 10 -10.59 1.11 -7.21
CA LEU A 10 -10.80 1.36 -8.64
C LEU A 10 -9.69 2.20 -9.26
N ILE A 11 -9.17 3.19 -8.53
CA ILE A 11 -8.02 3.99 -8.99
C ILE A 11 -6.81 3.09 -9.21
N ILE A 12 -6.47 2.24 -8.24
CA ILE A 12 -5.33 1.32 -8.37
C ILE A 12 -5.55 0.34 -9.53
N LEU A 13 -6.76 -0.22 -9.67
CA LEU A 13 -7.10 -1.08 -10.80
C LEU A 13 -6.85 -0.38 -12.14
N MET A 14 -7.36 0.84 -12.31
CA MET A 14 -7.20 1.57 -13.57
C MET A 14 -5.74 1.93 -13.86
N LYS A 15 -4.93 2.18 -12.83
CA LYS A 15 -3.50 2.48 -12.99
C LYS A 15 -2.64 1.23 -13.27
N THR A 16 -3.12 0.04 -12.96
CA THR A 16 -2.31 -1.19 -13.04
C THR A 16 -2.81 -2.19 -14.08
N ARG A 17 -4.05 -2.09 -14.57
CA ARG A 17 -4.67 -3.10 -15.44
C ARG A 17 -3.91 -3.39 -16.74
N ASP A 18 -3.23 -2.39 -17.29
CA ASP A 18 -2.52 -2.49 -18.57
C ASP A 18 -1.04 -2.91 -18.39
N HIS A 19 -0.63 -3.25 -17.16
CA HIS A 19 0.75 -3.65 -16.87
C HIS A 19 1.08 -5.03 -17.47
N THR A 20 2.28 -5.16 -18.04
CA THR A 20 2.74 -6.35 -18.78
C THR A 20 2.74 -7.65 -17.97
N VAL A 21 2.77 -7.57 -16.64
CA VAL A 21 2.69 -8.74 -15.74
C VAL A 21 1.36 -9.48 -15.81
N PHE A 22 0.31 -8.81 -16.28
CA PHE A 22 -1.03 -9.39 -16.45
C PHE A 22 -1.24 -10.04 -17.83
N VAL A 23 -0.28 -9.90 -18.73
CA VAL A 23 -0.28 -10.60 -20.03
C VAL A 23 0.11 -12.06 -19.80
N SER A 24 -0.75 -13.00 -20.22
CA SER A 24 -0.42 -14.43 -20.10
C SER A 24 0.74 -14.81 -21.03
N LYS A 25 1.72 -15.52 -20.49
CA LYS A 25 2.86 -16.04 -21.26
C LYS A 25 2.75 -17.54 -21.57
N GLY A 26 1.72 -18.20 -21.04
CA GLY A 26 1.54 -19.65 -21.17
C GLY A 26 0.20 -19.99 -21.83
N PRO A 27 -0.06 -21.29 -22.05
CA PRO A 27 -1.26 -21.76 -22.76
C PRO A 27 -2.56 -21.48 -22.01
N LYS A 28 -2.49 -21.27 -20.69
CA LYS A 28 -3.65 -20.93 -19.86
C LYS A 28 -3.76 -19.42 -19.72
N SER A 29 -4.93 -18.86 -20.01
CA SER A 29 -5.19 -17.45 -19.77
C SER A 29 -5.08 -17.10 -18.28
N GLN A 30 -4.53 -15.93 -17.98
CA GLN A 30 -4.58 -15.39 -16.62
C GLN A 30 -6.03 -15.05 -16.25
N LYS A 31 -6.33 -15.05 -14.95
CA LYS A 31 -7.61 -14.53 -14.43
C LYS A 31 -7.64 -12.99 -14.53
N PRO A 32 -8.83 -12.36 -14.56
CA PRO A 32 -8.96 -10.91 -14.66
C PRO A 32 -8.17 -10.16 -13.58
N VAL A 33 -7.57 -9.02 -13.93
CA VAL A 33 -6.75 -8.19 -13.01
C VAL A 33 -7.54 -7.79 -11.77
N LEU A 34 -8.83 -7.47 -11.94
CA LEU A 34 -9.78 -7.18 -10.85
C LEU A 34 -9.75 -8.27 -9.77
N LEU A 35 -9.84 -9.54 -10.18
CA LEU A 35 -9.84 -10.67 -9.26
C LEU A 35 -8.49 -10.83 -8.58
N GLN A 36 -7.40 -10.70 -9.33
CA GLN A 36 -6.05 -10.81 -8.78
C GLN A 36 -5.79 -9.74 -7.70
N LEU A 37 -6.20 -8.49 -7.96
CA LEU A 37 -6.09 -7.39 -6.99
C LEU A 37 -6.96 -7.63 -5.76
N LEU A 38 -8.19 -8.10 -5.94
CA LEU A 38 -9.09 -8.37 -4.82
C LEU A 38 -8.54 -9.46 -3.89
N VAL A 39 -8.00 -10.54 -4.45
CA VAL A 39 -7.34 -11.60 -3.69
C VAL A 39 -6.08 -11.08 -3.01
N THR A 40 -5.28 -10.26 -3.70
CA THR A 40 -4.06 -9.68 -3.16
C THR A 40 -4.34 -8.76 -1.99
N PHE A 41 -5.24 -7.80 -2.12
CA PHE A 41 -5.57 -6.90 -1.03
C PHE A 41 -6.29 -7.59 0.11
N ARG A 42 -7.08 -8.63 -0.18
CA ARG A 42 -7.63 -9.49 0.88
C ARG A 42 -6.51 -10.16 1.66
N ARG A 43 -5.49 -10.71 0.99
CA ARG A 43 -4.30 -11.28 1.64
C ARG A 43 -3.57 -10.24 2.51
N LEU A 44 -3.36 -9.04 2.00
CA LEU A 44 -2.70 -7.94 2.73
C LEU A 44 -3.53 -7.37 3.88
N SER A 45 -4.86 -7.53 3.83
CA SER A 45 -5.78 -7.06 4.89
C SER A 45 -5.69 -7.90 6.15
N PHE A 46 -5.19 -9.13 6.07
CA PHE A 46 -4.84 -9.92 7.24
C PHE A 46 -3.46 -9.47 7.70
N TYR A 47 -3.34 -8.96 8.92
CA TYR A 47 -2.13 -8.45 9.59
C TYR A 47 -0.95 -9.46 9.61
N GLY A 48 -0.41 -9.86 8.46
CA GLY A 48 0.68 -10.82 8.32
C GLY A 48 0.37 -12.29 8.65
N ASN A 49 -0.72 -12.57 9.37
CA ASN A 49 -0.91 -13.88 10.02
C ASN A 49 -1.86 -14.87 9.30
N ALA A 50 -2.55 -14.44 8.23
CA ALA A 50 -3.42 -15.38 7.52
C ALA A 50 -2.60 -16.29 6.61
N SER A 51 -2.77 -17.60 6.79
CA SER A 51 -2.20 -18.58 5.88
C SER A 51 -2.76 -18.38 4.46
N VAL A 52 -1.94 -18.70 3.46
CA VAL A 52 -2.35 -18.70 2.04
C VAL A 52 -3.59 -19.58 1.82
N GLY A 53 -3.69 -20.69 2.57
CA GLY A 53 -4.86 -21.57 2.55
C GLY A 53 -6.12 -20.92 3.11
N CYS A 54 -6.02 -20.10 4.15
CA CYS A 54 -7.15 -19.32 4.68
C CYS A 54 -7.68 -18.34 3.62
N VAL A 55 -6.78 -17.61 2.95
CA VAL A 55 -7.15 -16.68 1.88
C VAL A 55 -7.80 -17.41 0.70
N ALA A 56 -7.21 -18.51 0.25
CA ALA A 56 -7.75 -19.32 -0.84
C ALA A 56 -9.17 -19.82 -0.52
N ARG A 57 -9.39 -20.35 0.68
CA ARG A 57 -10.70 -20.83 1.14
C ARG A 57 -11.72 -19.70 1.23
N TYR A 58 -11.31 -18.54 1.74
CA TYR A 58 -12.17 -17.37 1.85
C TYR A 58 -12.58 -16.81 0.48
N CYS A 59 -11.66 -16.79 -0.49
CA CYS A 59 -11.96 -16.30 -1.83
C CYS A 59 -12.78 -17.30 -2.68
N GLY A 60 -12.99 -18.52 -2.18
CA GLY A 60 -13.92 -19.49 -2.74
C GLY A 60 -13.32 -20.43 -3.79
N VAL A 61 -14.21 -21.19 -4.42
CA VAL A 61 -13.87 -22.27 -5.37
C VAL A 61 -13.12 -21.70 -6.58
N GLY A 62 -12.04 -22.36 -6.98
CA GLY A 62 -11.24 -21.99 -8.15
C GLY A 62 -10.01 -21.12 -7.88
N ILE A 63 -9.74 -20.77 -6.62
CA ILE A 63 -8.49 -20.13 -6.19
C ILE A 63 -7.68 -21.13 -5.37
N MET A 64 -6.59 -21.61 -5.98
CA MET A 64 -5.64 -22.51 -5.31
C MET A 64 -4.55 -21.71 -4.59
N LEU A 65 -3.86 -22.32 -3.63
CA LEU A 65 -2.79 -21.67 -2.85
C LEU A 65 -1.73 -21.00 -3.75
N GLY A 66 -1.26 -21.72 -4.77
CA GLY A 66 -0.30 -21.16 -5.74
C GLY A 66 -0.84 -19.97 -6.54
N SER A 67 -2.15 -19.93 -6.78
CA SER A 67 -2.80 -18.79 -7.45
C SER A 67 -2.78 -17.54 -6.58
N VAL A 68 -3.05 -17.67 -5.29
CA VAL A 68 -2.98 -16.55 -4.33
C VAL A 68 -1.58 -15.92 -4.32
N ILE A 69 -0.53 -16.75 -4.28
CA ILE A 69 0.86 -16.27 -4.31
C ILE A 69 1.16 -15.58 -5.64
N ASN A 70 0.79 -16.20 -6.77
CA ASN A 70 1.03 -15.63 -8.09
C ASN A 70 0.27 -14.33 -8.34
N TYR A 71 -0.96 -14.20 -7.83
CA TYR A 71 -1.72 -12.95 -7.89
C TYR A 71 -1.03 -11.86 -7.08
N ALA A 72 -0.66 -12.17 -5.84
CA ALA A 72 0.04 -11.22 -4.98
C ALA A 72 1.34 -10.71 -5.60
N ASN A 73 2.19 -11.60 -6.12
CA ASN A 73 3.46 -11.21 -6.73
C ASN A 73 3.26 -10.30 -7.95
N ARG A 74 2.29 -10.61 -8.82
CA ARG A 74 1.97 -9.79 -9.99
C ARG A 74 1.42 -8.42 -9.59
N CYS A 75 0.45 -8.39 -8.69
CA CYS A 75 -0.16 -7.17 -8.20
C CYS A 75 0.86 -6.28 -7.48
N VAL A 76 1.68 -6.83 -6.59
CA VAL A 76 2.76 -6.08 -5.92
C VAL A 76 3.74 -5.52 -6.94
N LYS A 77 4.16 -6.30 -7.94
CA LYS A 77 5.05 -5.82 -9.00
C LYS A 77 4.44 -4.67 -9.82
N ALA A 78 3.15 -4.76 -10.17
CA ALA A 78 2.45 -3.70 -10.89
C ALA A 78 2.21 -2.44 -10.04
N ILE A 79 2.01 -2.58 -8.74
CA ILE A 79 1.88 -1.44 -7.83
C ILE A 79 3.24 -0.75 -7.62
N LEU A 80 4.30 -1.54 -7.42
CA LEU A 80 5.65 -1.02 -7.22
C LEU A 80 6.21 -0.29 -8.45
N SER A 81 5.75 -0.60 -9.67
CA SER A 81 6.16 0.18 -10.85
C SER A 81 5.62 1.61 -10.85
N LEU A 82 4.58 1.89 -10.05
CA LEU A 82 4.06 3.24 -9.83
C LEU A 82 4.87 4.03 -8.77
N LYS A 83 5.79 3.37 -8.05
CA LYS A 83 6.52 3.99 -6.92
C LYS A 83 7.15 5.33 -7.29
N LEU A 84 7.85 5.40 -8.41
CA LEU A 84 8.56 6.62 -8.82
C LEU A 84 7.61 7.78 -9.16
N THR A 85 6.35 7.49 -9.47
CA THR A 85 5.35 8.51 -9.78
C THR A 85 4.69 9.08 -8.54
N TYR A 86 4.48 8.26 -7.49
CA TYR A 86 3.69 8.66 -6.32
C TYR A 86 4.49 8.74 -5.02
N VAL A 87 5.66 8.12 -4.94
CA VAL A 87 6.53 8.14 -3.76
C VAL A 87 7.75 9.00 -4.10
N CYS A 88 7.54 10.32 -4.04
CA CYS A 88 8.58 11.32 -4.20
C CYS A 88 8.57 12.28 -3.01
N TRP A 89 9.70 12.94 -2.79
CA TRP A 89 9.74 14.04 -1.83
C TRP A 89 9.00 15.23 -2.45
N PRO A 90 7.99 15.80 -1.76
CA PRO A 90 7.20 16.89 -2.33
C PRO A 90 8.08 18.13 -2.56
N PRO A 91 7.78 18.96 -3.58
CA PRO A 91 8.40 20.26 -3.76
C PRO A 91 8.01 21.23 -2.63
N GLU A 92 8.75 22.32 -2.45
CA GLU A 92 8.53 23.28 -1.35
C GLU A 92 7.11 23.86 -1.30
N LEU A 93 6.49 24.11 -2.46
CA LEU A 93 5.12 24.59 -2.52
C LEU A 93 4.15 23.59 -1.87
N ASP A 94 4.23 22.33 -2.28
CA ASP A 94 3.37 21.27 -1.78
C ASP A 94 3.64 20.99 -0.29
N LYS A 95 4.90 21.09 0.15
CA LYS A 95 5.22 21.01 1.59
C LYS A 95 4.53 22.10 2.40
N ASN A 96 4.52 23.33 1.91
CA ASN A 96 3.89 24.44 2.62
C ASN A 96 2.37 24.26 2.70
N LEU A 97 1.75 23.77 1.62
CA LEU A 97 0.34 23.37 1.62
C LEU A 97 0.08 22.28 2.66
N SER A 98 0.85 21.17 2.61
CA SER A 98 0.69 20.08 3.57
C SER A 98 0.93 20.52 5.02
N LYS A 99 1.90 21.40 5.28
CA LYS A 99 2.13 21.97 6.62
C LYS A 99 0.95 22.77 7.14
N ASN A 100 0.35 23.58 6.27
CA ASN A 100 -0.79 24.42 6.63
C ASN A 100 -2.03 23.57 6.89
N GLU A 101 -2.34 22.62 5.99
CA GLU A 101 -3.47 21.70 6.14
C GLU A 101 -3.30 20.83 7.39
N PHE A 102 -2.14 20.19 7.54
CA PHE A 102 -1.85 19.33 8.68
C PHE A 102 -1.82 20.10 9.99
N GLY A 103 -1.25 21.31 9.99
CA GLY A 103 -1.23 22.18 11.17
C GLY A 103 -2.64 22.63 11.57
N ALA A 104 -3.52 22.89 10.61
CA ALA A 104 -4.91 23.26 10.87
C ALA A 104 -5.74 22.10 11.45
N GLU A 105 -5.49 20.87 10.99
CA GLU A 105 -6.22 19.68 11.47
C GLU A 105 -5.69 19.14 12.80
N SER A 106 -4.36 19.14 12.99
CA SER A 106 -3.70 18.45 14.11
C SER A 106 -3.14 19.37 15.20
N GLY A 107 -2.98 20.67 14.92
CA GLY A 107 -2.27 21.63 15.79
C GLY A 107 -0.74 21.56 15.72
N PHE A 108 -0.16 20.58 15.01
CA PHE A 108 1.29 20.44 14.83
C PHE A 108 1.78 21.26 13.64
N THR A 109 2.28 22.47 13.90
CA THR A 109 2.80 23.36 12.87
C THR A 109 4.20 22.94 12.37
N ASN A 110 4.49 23.23 11.09
CA ASN A 110 5.74 22.91 10.40
C ASN A 110 5.99 21.42 10.06
N TYR A 111 5.02 20.54 10.27
CA TYR A 111 5.09 19.13 9.86
C TYR A 111 4.28 18.92 8.58
N ILE A 112 4.84 18.16 7.62
CA ILE A 112 4.12 17.80 6.37
C ILE A 112 3.17 16.60 6.55
N GLY A 113 3.16 15.98 7.74
CA GLY A 113 2.36 14.82 8.10
C GLY A 113 2.98 14.03 9.24
N ILE A 114 2.30 12.96 9.66
CA ILE A 114 2.77 11.97 10.64
C ILE A 114 2.90 10.62 9.96
N ILE A 115 3.93 9.87 10.32
CA ILE A 115 4.13 8.48 9.93
C ILE A 115 4.00 7.65 11.20
N ASP A 116 3.25 6.55 11.15
CA ASP A 116 3.23 5.58 12.24
C ASP A 116 4.65 5.09 12.51
N GLY A 117 5.13 5.34 13.73
CA GLY A 117 6.54 5.28 14.06
C GLY A 117 6.99 3.85 14.31
N THR A 118 8.02 3.41 13.59
CA THR A 118 8.99 2.50 14.21
C THR A 118 9.89 3.37 15.07
N LEU A 119 9.93 3.10 16.38
CA LEU A 119 10.85 3.77 17.31
C LEU A 119 12.29 3.44 16.90
N PHE A 120 12.96 4.39 16.25
CA PHE A 120 14.40 4.35 16.06
C PHE A 120 15.03 5.08 17.24
N PRO A 121 15.75 4.38 18.14
CA PRO A 121 16.48 5.06 19.19
C PRO A 121 17.62 5.86 18.53
N PHE A 122 17.58 7.19 18.62
CA PHE A 122 18.71 8.00 18.19
C PHE A 122 19.80 7.99 19.28
N ALA A 123 21.06 8.17 18.88
CA ALA A 123 22.17 8.24 19.82
C ALA A 123 22.13 9.52 20.67
N ASN A 124 21.57 10.61 20.13
CA ASN A 124 21.51 11.92 20.76
C ASN A 124 20.12 12.54 20.62
N GLU A 125 19.76 13.37 21.59
CA GLU A 125 18.53 14.16 21.60
C GLU A 125 18.54 15.25 20.51
N PRO A 126 17.44 15.47 19.78
CA PRO A 126 17.35 16.54 18.81
C PRO A 126 17.40 17.93 19.48
N HIS A 127 18.14 18.87 18.87
CA HIS A 127 18.30 20.23 19.37
C HIS A 127 17.00 21.06 19.42
N ILE A 128 15.94 20.61 18.74
CA ILE A 128 14.65 21.30 18.65
C ILE A 128 13.60 20.44 19.37
N LYS A 129 12.96 21.02 20.40
CA LYS A 129 11.97 20.37 21.28
C LYS A 129 12.46 19.04 21.92
N PRO A 130 13.53 19.10 22.72
CA PRO A 130 14.06 17.97 23.49
C PRO A 130 13.00 17.15 24.29
N PRO A 131 12.02 17.77 25.00
CA PRO A 131 11.05 17.02 25.82
C PRO A 131 10.12 16.08 25.02
N SER A 132 10.04 16.23 23.69
CA SER A 132 9.24 15.37 22.82
C SER A 132 9.99 14.10 22.37
N TYR A 133 11.25 13.95 22.79
CA TYR A 133 12.16 12.88 22.36
C TYR A 133 11.98 11.56 23.16
N PHE A 134 11.44 11.64 24.38
CA PHE A 134 11.16 10.45 25.20
C PHE A 134 9.82 10.55 25.93
N SER A 135 8.91 9.67 25.59
CA SER A 135 7.85 9.13 26.45
C SER A 135 7.61 7.68 26.05
#